data_AF-A0A552UAH6-F1
#
_entry.id   AF-A0A552UAH6-F1
#
_cell.length_a   1.000
_cell.length_b   1.000
_cell.length_c   1.000
_cell.angle_alpha   90.00
_cell.angle_beta   90.00
_cell.angle_gamma   90.00
#
_symmetry.space_group_name_H-M   'P 1'
#
loop_
_entity.id
_entity.type
_entity.pdbx_description
1 polymer ?
#
loop_
_entity_poly.entity_id
_entity_poly.type
_entity_poly.pdbx_seq_one_letter_code
_entity_poly.pdbx_strand_id
1 'polypeptide(L)'
;MLSTRDRSSWRAFRWGAIAAILIAPAIAMQFTAEMAWDAADFALLALLLVGAGLVYEVVAARLPRASHRAIAGAAAVFVVLVGWADAAVGIF
;
A
#
# COMPACT_ATOMS: atom_id res chain seq x y z
N MET A 1 11.82 -30.87 5.62
CA MET A 1 10.57 -30.34 5.03
C MET A 1 10.53 -28.83 5.22
N LEU A 2 11.20 -28.06 4.37
CA LEU A 2 11.06 -26.60 4.34
C LEU A 2 9.96 -26.29 3.33
N SER A 3 8.82 -25.82 3.82
CA SER A 3 7.66 -25.56 2.98
C SER A 3 8.00 -24.47 1.97
N THR A 4 7.77 -24.73 0.69
CA THR A 4 7.91 -23.79 -0.42
C THR A 4 6.81 -22.71 -0.43
N ARG A 5 6.10 -22.49 0.69
CA ARG A 5 4.92 -21.61 0.82
C ARG A 5 5.20 -20.12 1.07
N ASP A 6 6.45 -19.73 1.31
CA ASP A 6 6.72 -18.36 1.81
C ASP A 6 6.60 -17.26 0.76
N ARG A 7 6.74 -17.57 -0.54
CA ARG A 7 6.78 -16.50 -1.57
C ARG A 7 5.40 -16.05 -2.08
N SER A 8 4.41 -16.93 -2.15
CA SER A 8 3.04 -16.56 -2.58
C SER A 8 2.25 -15.92 -1.43
N SER A 9 2.40 -16.45 -0.22
CA SER A 9 1.71 -15.98 0.98
C SER A 9 2.04 -14.52 1.31
N TRP A 10 3.30 -14.11 1.11
CA TRP A 10 3.71 -12.72 1.32
C TRP A 10 3.12 -11.75 0.29
N ARG A 11 2.98 -12.19 -0.97
CA ARG A 11 2.30 -11.38 -2.00
C ARG A 11 0.83 -11.22 -1.66
N ALA A 12 0.16 -12.32 -1.31
CA ALA A 12 -1.25 -12.30 -0.91
C ALA A 12 -1.49 -11.40 0.30
N PHE A 13 -0.63 -11.48 1.32
CA PHE A 13 -0.71 -10.61 2.49
C PHE A 13 -0.61 -9.13 2.13
N ARG A 14 0.40 -8.75 1.31
CA ARG A 14 0.58 -7.35 0.91
C ARG A 14 -0.60 -6.81 0.08
N TRP A 15 -1.10 -7.59 -0.87
CA TRP A 15 -2.26 -7.20 -1.67
C TRP A 15 -3.54 -7.15 -0.82
N GLY A 16 -3.69 -8.07 0.13
CA GLY A 16 -4.77 -8.03 1.13
C GLY A 16 -4.71 -6.79 2.02
N ALA A 17 -3.52 -6.38 2.44
CA ALA A 17 -3.33 -5.15 3.22
C ALA A 17 -3.73 -3.90 2.42
N ILE A 18 -3.35 -3.81 1.14
CA ILE A 18 -3.78 -2.71 0.24
C ILE A 18 -5.30 -2.66 0.15
N ALA A 19 -5.95 -3.81 -0.09
CA ALA A 19 -7.41 -3.89 -0.17
C ALA A 19 -8.08 -3.48 1.17
N ALA A 20 -7.54 -3.94 2.29
CA ALA A 20 -8.06 -3.60 3.61
C ALA A 20 -7.94 -2.09 3.91
N ILE A 21 -6.80 -1.47 3.58
CA ILE A 21 -6.60 -0.03 3.74
C ILE A 21 -7.58 0.76 2.86
N LEU A 22 -7.83 0.31 1.62
CA LEU A 22 -8.74 1.00 0.70
C LEU A 22 -10.21 0.87 1.14
N ILE A 23 -10.59 -0.28 1.72
CA ILE A 23 -11.98 -0.53 2.17
C ILE A 23 -12.26 0.14 3.53
N ALA A 24 -11.23 0.34 4.37
CA ALA A 24 -11.40 0.93 5.70
C ALA A 24 -12.15 2.28 5.69
N PRO A 25 -11.83 3.26 4.82
CA PRO A 25 -12.64 4.46 4.64
C PRO A 25 -14.09 4.15 4.30
N ALA A 26 -14.35 3.30 3.31
CA ALA A 26 -15.72 2.97 2.87
C ALA A 26 -16.57 2.39 4.00
N ILE A 27 -15.98 1.57 4.87
CA ILE A 27 -16.61 1.06 6.08
C ILE A 27 -16.83 2.20 7.09
N ALA A 28 -15.83 3.03 7.35
CA ALA A 28 -15.92 4.14 8.30
C ALA A 28 -17.00 5.17 7.92
N MET A 29 -17.17 5.46 6.62
CA MET A 29 -18.23 6.35 6.11
C MET A 29 -19.64 5.85 6.45
N GLN A 30 -19.82 4.56 6.76
CA GLN A 30 -21.12 4.03 7.20
C GLN A 30 -21.45 4.41 8.65
N PHE A 31 -20.45 4.78 9.44
CA PHE A 31 -20.59 5.09 10.87
C PHE A 31 -20.45 6.60 11.17
N THR A 32 -19.76 7.36 10.33
CA THR A 32 -19.56 8.80 10.53
C THR A 32 -19.69 9.58 9.22
N ALA A 33 -20.36 10.74 9.31
CA ALA A 33 -20.43 11.72 8.22
C ALA A 33 -19.19 12.61 8.15
N GLU A 34 -18.32 12.59 9.16
CA GLU A 34 -17.09 13.40 9.19
C GLU A 34 -16.05 12.90 8.19
N MET A 35 -16.06 11.60 7.89
CA MET A 35 -15.19 11.00 6.88
C MET A 35 -15.93 11.02 5.53
N ALA A 36 -15.83 12.12 4.79
CA ALA A 36 -16.54 12.30 3.53
C ALA A 36 -15.60 12.13 2.32
N TRP A 37 -15.16 10.89 2.05
CA TRP A 37 -14.32 10.61 0.89
C TRP A 37 -15.15 10.52 -0.37
N ASP A 38 -14.69 11.15 -1.44
CA ASP A 38 -15.29 11.04 -2.76
C ASP A 38 -14.60 9.96 -3.60
N ALA A 39 -15.10 9.74 -4.83
CA ALA A 39 -14.51 8.76 -5.73
C ALA A 39 -13.06 9.08 -6.12
N ALA A 40 -12.65 10.34 -6.14
CA ALA A 40 -11.30 10.75 -6.45
C ALA A 40 -10.33 10.41 -5.32
N ASP A 41 -10.73 10.53 -4.06
CA ASP A 41 -9.93 10.12 -2.90
C ASP A 41 -9.61 8.63 -2.94
N PHE A 42 -10.63 7.79 -3.20
CA PHE A 42 -10.43 6.35 -3.37
C PHE A 42 -9.54 6.04 -4.57
N ALA A 43 -9.73 6.71 -5.70
CA ALA A 43 -8.93 6.50 -6.90
C ALA A 43 -7.45 6.88 -6.66
N LEU A 44 -7.21 7.99 -5.97
CA LEU A 44 -5.87 8.46 -5.65
C LEU A 44 -5.17 7.53 -4.66
N LEU A 45 -5.84 7.13 -3.59
CA LEU A 45 -5.28 6.19 -2.62
C LEU A 45 -5.00 4.83 -3.27
N ALA A 46 -5.92 4.33 -4.10
CA ALA A 46 -5.73 3.09 -4.84
C ALA A 46 -4.52 3.19 -5.78
N LEU A 47 -4.39 4.29 -6.52
CA LEU A 47 -3.25 4.52 -7.42
C LEU A 47 -1.93 4.53 -6.65
N LEU A 48 -1.86 5.23 -5.52
CA LEU A 48 -0.66 5.29 -4.68
C LEU A 48 -0.29 3.90 -4.14
N LEU A 49 -1.23 3.18 -3.53
CA LEU A 49 -0.99 1.88 -2.90
C LEU A 49 -0.65 0.80 -3.93
N VAL A 50 -1.47 0.67 -4.99
CA VAL A 50 -1.28 -0.33 -6.03
C VAL A 50 -0.02 -0.02 -6.83
N GLY A 51 0.18 1.24 -7.21
CA GLY A 51 1.38 1.69 -7.93
C GLY A 51 2.66 1.38 -7.15
N ALA A 52 2.71 1.76 -5.88
CA ALA A 52 3.84 1.44 -5.01
C ALA A 52 4.03 -0.07 -4.82
N GLY A 53 2.94 -0.83 -4.67
CA GLY A 53 2.97 -2.29 -4.57
C GLY A 53 3.56 -2.97 -5.81
N LEU A 54 3.18 -2.51 -7.01
CA LEU A 54 3.70 -2.99 -8.30
C LEU A 54 5.18 -2.66 -8.46
N VAL A 55 5.56 -1.39 -8.24
CA VAL A 55 6.97 -0.95 -8.30
C VAL A 55 7.81 -1.77 -7.33
N TYR A 56 7.33 -1.98 -6.11
CA TYR A 56 8.01 -2.79 -5.12
C TYR A 56 8.14 -4.26 -5.55
N GLU A 57 7.13 -4.87 -6.20
CA GLU A 57 7.26 -6.23 -6.77
C GLU A 57 8.40 -6.31 -7.78
N VAL A 58 8.45 -5.37 -8.72
CA VAL A 58 9.47 -5.33 -9.77
C VAL A 58 10.86 -5.13 -9.18
N VAL A 59 11.02 -4.17 -8.27
CA VAL A 59 12.30 -3.89 -7.60
C VAL A 59 12.73 -5.08 -6.75
N ALA A 60 11.84 -5.63 -5.92
CA ALA A 60 12.16 -6.75 -5.04
C ALA A 60 12.53 -8.03 -5.81
N ALA A 61 12.03 -8.22 -7.03
CA ALA A 61 12.42 -9.33 -7.90
C ALA A 61 13.89 -9.26 -8.36
N ARG A 62 14.49 -8.06 -8.38
CA ARG A 62 15.88 -7.83 -8.77
C ARG A 62 16.86 -7.80 -7.59
N LEU A 63 16.36 -7.80 -6.35
CA LEU A 63 17.18 -7.69 -5.14
C LEU A 63 17.44 -9.08 -4.52
N PRO A 64 18.70 -9.56 -4.49
CA PRO A 64 19.03 -10.90 -4.00
C PRO A 64 18.95 -11.01 -2.48
N ARG A 65 19.17 -9.91 -1.74
CA ARG A 65 19.22 -9.89 -0.28
C ARG A 65 17.89 -9.44 0.32
N ALA A 66 17.42 -10.18 1.34
CA ALA A 66 16.20 -9.87 2.06
C ALA A 66 16.24 -8.47 2.73
N SER A 67 17.40 -8.05 3.24
CA SER A 67 17.58 -6.71 3.82
C SER A 67 17.30 -5.59 2.82
N HIS A 68 17.73 -5.74 1.57
CA HIS A 68 17.51 -4.72 0.54
C HIS A 68 16.03 -4.68 0.14
N ARG A 69 15.36 -5.84 0.11
CA ARG A 69 13.92 -5.91 -0.10
C ARG A 69 13.12 -5.28 1.04
N ALA A 70 13.61 -5.32 2.28
CA ALA A 70 13.00 -4.62 3.41
C ALA A 70 13.16 -3.10 3.27
N ILE A 71 14.36 -2.63 2.94
CA ILE A 71 14.62 -1.19 2.71
C ILE A 71 13.76 -0.65 1.57
N ALA A 72 13.69 -1.36 0.43
CA ALA A 72 12.82 -0.96 -0.69
C ALA A 72 11.34 -0.93 -0.29
N GLY A 73 10.90 -1.84 0.57
CA GLY A 73 9.53 -1.83 1.12
C GLY A 73 9.27 -0.63 2.02
N ALA A 74 10.20 -0.32 2.94
CA ALA A 74 10.12 0.85 3.81
C ALA A 74 10.10 2.16 3.00
N ALA A 75 10.94 2.27 1.97
CA ALA A 75 10.95 3.41 1.08
C ALA A 75 9.63 3.56 0.31
N ALA A 76 9.06 2.46 -0.20
CA ALA A 76 7.75 2.48 -0.86
C ALA A 76 6.64 2.95 0.08
N VAL A 77 6.61 2.45 1.32
CA VAL A 77 5.66 2.91 2.35
C VAL A 77 5.85 4.40 2.63
N PHE A 78 7.09 4.86 2.79
CA PHE A 78 7.38 6.28 3.02
C PHE A 78 6.86 7.16 1.88
N VAL A 79 7.10 6.79 0.62
CA VAL A 79 6.60 7.52 -0.55
C VAL A 79 5.07 7.57 -0.57
N VAL A 80 4.39 6.46 -0.26
CA VAL A 80 2.92 6.45 -0.17
C VAL A 80 2.43 7.38 0.93
N LEU A 81 3.03 7.33 2.12
CA LEU A 81 2.63 8.17 3.25
C LEU A 81 2.84 9.65 2.95
N VAL A 82 3.98 10.02 2.37
CA VAL A 82 4.28 11.41 2.00
C VAL A 82 3.35 11.87 0.89
N GLY A 83 3.18 11.09 -0.18
CA GLY A 83 2.29 11.44 -1.29
C GLY A 83 0.83 11.56 -0.86
N TRP A 84 0.38 10.70 0.06
CA TRP A 84 -0.95 10.81 0.64
C TRP A 84 -1.10 12.03 1.55
N ALA A 85 -0.11 12.30 2.42
CA ALA A 85 -0.14 13.46 3.30
C ALA A 85 -0.17 14.77 2.49
N ASP A 86 0.59 14.84 1.39
CA ASP A 86 0.54 15.97 0.47
C ASP A 86 -0.82 16.13 -0.19
N ALA A 87 -1.36 15.06 -0.77
CA ALA A 87 -2.67 15.12 -1.41
C ALA A 87 -3.82 15.42 -0.45
N ALA A 88 -3.78 14.89 0.77
CA ALA A 88 -4.87 14.99 1.74
C ALA A 88 -4.79 16.25 2.62
N VAL A 89 -3.58 16.68 2.98
CA VAL A 89 -3.37 17.76 3.95
C VAL A 89 -2.71 18.99 3.30
N GLY A 90 -2.03 18.84 2.15
CA GLY A 90 -1.32 19.94 1.50
C GLY A 90 -0.09 20.36 2.29
N ILE A 91 0.81 19.42 2.57
CA ILE A 91 1.99 19.68 3.41
C ILE A 91 3.13 20.40 2.65
N PHE A 92 3.05 20.50 1.33
CA PHE A 92 3.99 21.23 0.46
C PHE A 92 3.26 22.31 -0.35
#